data_AF-A0AA40HSG9-F1
#
_entry.id   AF-A0AA40HSG9-F1
#
_cell.length_a   1.000
_cell.length_b   1.000
_cell.length_c   1.000
_cell.angle_alpha   90.00
_cell.angle_beta   90.00
_cell.angle_gamma   90.00
#
_symmetry.space_group_name_H-M   'P 1'
#
loop_
_entity.id
_entity.type
_entity.pdbx_description
1 polymer ?
#
loop_
_entity_poly.entity_id
_entity_poly.type
_entity_poly.pdbx_seq_one_letter_code
_entity_poly.pdbx_strand_id
1 'polypeptide(L)'
;MARNLLEHGSTYIGLNAALCGLIANSLFRRVLNVTQARIAAGLPMAVIPFLTADLSYKTVVSLPLNTGDLHCETCTIIRGGLVGLVFGGLYPVFLAIPVNGGLAARYASALLPERGNILTYWMRISQPIFRKMLFPILLQTGFSAYLSSRQYKLLIKALQLPEPGLNIE
;
A
#
# COMPACT_ATOMS: atom_id res chain seq x y z
N MET A 1 -11.49 3.18 -22.85
CA MET A 1 -11.16 2.01 -22.00
C MET A 1 -9.77 2.08 -21.39
N ALA A 2 -8.70 2.35 -22.16
CA ALA A 2 -7.32 2.44 -21.65
C ALA A 2 -7.10 3.57 -20.62
N ARG A 3 -7.69 4.75 -20.84
CA ARG A 3 -7.60 5.89 -19.90
C ARG A 3 -8.17 5.57 -18.51
N ASN A 4 -9.31 4.87 -18.43
CA ASN A 4 -9.93 4.50 -17.15
C ASN A 4 -9.03 3.60 -16.30
N LEU A 5 -8.28 2.65 -16.89
CA LEU A 5 -7.38 1.78 -16.12
C LEU A 5 -6.09 2.51 -15.70
N LEU A 6 -5.67 3.52 -16.45
CA LEU A 6 -4.55 4.39 -16.11
C LEU A 6 -4.90 5.32 -14.93
N GLU A 7 -6.11 5.90 -14.97
CA GLU A 7 -6.64 6.79 -13.93
C GLU A 7 -7.06 6.05 -12.65
N HIS A 8 -7.80 4.95 -12.77
CA HIS A 8 -8.34 4.24 -11.61
C HIS A 8 -7.37 3.19 -11.06
N GLY A 9 -6.31 2.84 -11.79
CA GLY A 9 -5.35 1.83 -11.35
C GLY A 9 -4.71 2.16 -10.00
N SER A 10 -4.33 3.43 -9.80
CA SER A 10 -3.78 3.89 -8.52
C SER A 10 -4.82 3.83 -7.39
N THR A 11 -6.10 4.10 -7.69
CA THR A 11 -7.18 4.05 -6.69
C THR A 11 -7.44 2.63 -6.20
N TYR A 12 -7.35 1.61 -7.05
CA TYR A 12 -7.43 0.21 -6.63
C TYR A 12 -6.28 -0.20 -5.71
N ILE A 13 -5.06 0.25 -6.03
CA ILE A 13 -3.87 0.00 -5.21
C ILE A 13 -4.01 0.70 -3.85
N GLY A 14 -4.46 1.95 -3.85
CA GLY A 14 -4.77 2.71 -2.65
C GLY A 14 -5.84 2.02 -1.79
N LEU A 15 -6.93 1.55 -2.39
CA LEU A 15 -8.01 0.87 -1.67
C LEU A 15 -7.52 -0.42 -1.00
N ASN A 16 -6.73 -1.22 -1.72
CA ASN A 16 -6.14 -2.42 -1.14
C ASN A 16 -5.14 -2.09 -0.02
N ALA A 17 -4.35 -1.02 -0.16
CA ALA A 17 -3.46 -0.54 0.91
C ALA A 17 -4.24 -0.09 2.16
N ALA A 18 -5.40 0.56 1.98
CA ALA A 18 -6.31 0.93 3.06
C ALA A 18 -6.84 -0.30 3.81
N LEU A 19 -7.30 -1.31 3.06
CA LEU A 19 -7.76 -2.58 3.63
C LEU A 19 -6.61 -3.30 4.36
N CYS A 20 -5.42 -3.30 3.78
CA CYS A 20 -4.21 -3.85 4.39
C CYS A 20 -3.91 -3.17 5.75
N GLY A 21 -3.97 -1.83 5.80
CA GLY A 21 -3.81 -1.04 7.02
C GLY A 21 -4.88 -1.34 8.08
N LEU A 22 -6.14 -1.51 7.68
CA LEU A 22 -7.23 -1.89 8.59
C LEU A 22 -7.05 -3.30 9.17
N ILE A 23 -6.61 -4.26 8.34
CA ILE A 23 -6.32 -5.63 8.78
C ILE A 23 -5.15 -5.62 9.77
N ALA A 24 -4.06 -4.91 9.44
CA ALA A 24 -2.91 -4.74 10.32
C ALA A 24 -3.34 -4.16 11.67
N ASN A 25 -4.14 -3.09 11.65
CA ASN A 25 -4.66 -2.45 12.84
C ASN A 25 -5.52 -3.41 13.68
N SER A 26 -6.40 -4.19 13.05
CA SER A 26 -7.24 -5.19 13.73
C SER A 26 -6.40 -6.26 14.43
N LEU A 27 -5.33 -6.74 13.79
CA LEU A 27 -4.41 -7.73 14.35
C LEU A 27 -3.62 -7.16 15.54
N PHE A 28 -3.05 -5.97 15.43
CA PHE A 28 -2.33 -5.32 16.54
C PHE A 28 -3.22 -5.07 17.75
N ARG A 29 -4.50 -4.68 17.53
CA ARG A 29 -5.44 -4.44 18.61
C ARG A 29 -5.84 -5.70 19.36
N ARG A 30 -5.96 -6.84 18.66
CA ARG A 30 -6.17 -8.14 19.31
C ARG A 30 -4.98 -8.57 20.17
N VAL A 31 -3.74 -8.29 19.72
CA VAL A 31 -2.54 -8.65 20.48
C VAL A 31 -2.32 -7.73 21.69
N LEU A 32 -2.62 -6.44 21.56
CA LEU A 32 -2.43 -5.44 22.63
C LEU A 32 -3.68 -5.22 23.51
N ASN A 33 -4.74 -6.02 23.30
CA ASN A 33 -6.02 -5.95 24.01
C ASN A 33 -6.67 -4.55 24.03
N VAL A 34 -6.48 -3.77 22.95
CA VAL A 34 -6.95 -2.39 22.85
C VAL A 34 -8.38 -2.37 22.31
N THR A 35 -9.37 -2.14 23.18
CA THR A 35 -10.79 -2.06 22.80
C THR A 35 -11.26 -0.64 22.46
N GLN A 36 -10.59 0.38 22.99
CA GLN A 36 -10.94 1.80 22.90
C GLN A 36 -10.52 2.45 21.57
N ALA A 37 -11.25 3.48 21.13
CA ALA A 37 -10.99 4.29 19.94
C ALA A 37 -10.97 3.53 18.58
N ARG A 38 -11.97 2.65 18.33
CA ARG A 38 -12.01 1.82 17.09
C ARG A 38 -12.07 2.61 15.80
N ILE A 39 -12.86 3.68 15.77
CA ILE A 39 -13.06 4.49 14.59
C ILE A 39 -11.91 5.52 14.46
N ALA A 40 -11.54 6.16 15.57
CA ALA A 40 -10.47 7.17 15.59
C ALA A 40 -9.07 6.61 15.27
N ALA A 41 -8.78 5.35 15.60
CA ALA A 41 -7.53 4.68 15.19
C ALA A 41 -7.66 3.98 13.82
N GLY A 42 -8.87 3.60 13.39
CA GLY A 42 -9.11 2.95 12.11
C GLY A 42 -9.07 3.92 10.92
N LEU A 43 -9.57 5.14 11.09
CA LEU A 43 -9.60 6.17 10.06
C LEU A 43 -8.19 6.56 9.55
N PRO A 44 -7.22 6.95 10.41
CA PRO A 44 -5.87 7.28 9.95
C PRO A 44 -5.16 6.06 9.35
N MET A 45 -5.45 4.85 9.85
CA MET A 45 -4.92 3.59 9.31
C MET A 45 -5.46 3.21 7.94
N ALA A 46 -6.60 3.77 7.53
CA ALA A 46 -7.13 3.58 6.18
C ALA A 46 -6.69 4.72 5.26
N VAL A 47 -6.86 5.97 5.71
CA VAL A 47 -6.64 7.17 4.87
C VAL A 47 -5.16 7.39 4.57
N ILE A 48 -4.28 7.23 5.55
CA ILE A 48 -2.85 7.48 5.33
C ILE A 48 -2.27 6.44 4.36
N PRO A 49 -2.43 5.11 4.57
CA PRO A 49 -1.99 4.13 3.58
C PRO A 49 -2.61 4.29 2.21
N PHE A 50 -3.90 4.64 2.14
CA PHE A 50 -4.59 4.92 0.87
C PHE A 50 -3.89 6.03 0.09
N LEU A 51 -3.75 7.20 0.69
CA LEU A 51 -3.18 8.37 0.03
C LEU A 51 -1.70 8.16 -0.32
N THR A 52 -0.94 7.58 0.60
CA THR A 52 0.47 7.29 0.36
C THR A 52 0.65 6.33 -0.81
N ALA A 53 -0.14 5.24 -0.87
CA ALA A 53 -0.05 4.27 -1.95
C ALA A 53 -0.56 4.83 -3.31
N ASP A 54 -1.65 5.61 -3.32
CA ASP A 54 -2.17 6.23 -4.55
C ASP A 54 -1.16 7.24 -5.13
N LEU A 55 -0.61 8.12 -4.29
CA LEU A 55 0.32 9.16 -4.71
C LEU A 55 1.68 8.58 -5.14
N SER A 56 2.21 7.59 -4.40
CA SER A 56 3.45 6.92 -4.77
C SER A 56 3.31 6.13 -6.07
N TYR A 57 2.18 5.45 -6.29
CA TYR A 57 1.93 4.76 -7.55
C TYR A 57 1.82 5.74 -8.74
N LYS A 58 1.09 6.85 -8.56
CA LYS A 58 0.98 7.88 -9.59
C LYS A 58 2.34 8.47 -9.97
N THR A 59 3.16 8.82 -8.99
CA THR A 59 4.44 9.50 -9.21
C THR A 59 5.53 8.57 -9.76
N VAL A 60 5.58 7.31 -9.31
CA VAL A 60 6.66 6.37 -9.66
C VAL A 60 6.32 5.49 -10.86
N VAL A 61 5.03 5.27 -11.15
CA VAL A 61 4.57 4.40 -12.24
C VAL A 61 3.78 5.19 -13.27
N SER A 62 2.65 5.80 -12.90
CA SER A 62 1.75 6.41 -13.90
C SER A 62 2.37 7.59 -14.63
N LEU A 63 3.07 8.48 -13.93
CA LEU A 63 3.71 9.67 -14.48
C LEU A 63 4.83 9.32 -15.47
N PRO A 64 5.89 8.55 -15.11
CA PRO A 64 6.97 8.21 -16.03
C PRO A 64 6.51 7.33 -17.20
N LEU A 65 5.45 6.54 -17.00
CA LEU A 65 4.84 5.76 -18.07
C LEU A 65 4.14 6.68 -19.09
N ASN A 66 3.40 7.69 -18.62
CA ASN A 66 2.66 8.62 -19.50
C ASN A 66 3.57 9.65 -20.20
N THR A 67 4.69 10.05 -19.59
CA THR A 67 5.67 10.95 -20.21
C THR A 67 6.59 10.23 -21.21
N GLY A 68 6.47 8.90 -21.35
CA GLY A 68 7.29 8.11 -22.27
C GLY A 68 8.72 7.88 -21.78
N ASP A 69 9.05 8.22 -20.54
CA ASP A 69 10.40 8.01 -19.97
C ASP A 69 10.65 6.52 -19.62
N LEU A 70 9.58 5.72 -19.57
CA LEU A 70 9.63 4.31 -19.20
C LEU A 70 9.28 3.38 -20.36
N HIS A 71 10.29 2.97 -21.14
CA HIS A 71 10.14 2.10 -22.33
C HIS A 71 10.24 0.59 -22.04
N CYS A 72 10.42 0.15 -20.80
CA CYS A 72 10.64 -1.25 -20.47
C CYS A 72 9.46 -1.84 -19.65
N GLU A 73 8.86 -2.92 -20.15
CA GLU A 73 7.82 -3.67 -19.42
C GLU A 73 8.34 -4.12 -18.05
N THR A 74 9.52 -4.73 -18.01
CA THR A 74 10.14 -5.22 -16.76
C THR A 74 10.40 -4.10 -15.76
N CYS A 75 10.88 -2.93 -16.21
CA CYS A 75 11.12 -1.79 -15.32
C CYS A 75 9.80 -1.29 -14.70
N THR A 76 8.74 -1.21 -15.50
CA THR A 76 7.40 -0.81 -15.06
C THR A 76 6.82 -1.79 -14.04
N ILE A 77 6.99 -3.10 -14.28
CA ILE A 77 6.56 -4.17 -13.36
C ILE A 77 7.33 -4.10 -12.04
N ILE A 78 8.66 -3.97 -12.08
CA ILE A 78 9.49 -3.91 -10.87
C ILE A 78 9.14 -2.67 -10.05
N ARG A 79 9.00 -1.49 -10.68
CA ARG A 79 8.62 -0.25 -9.99
C ARG A 79 7.23 -0.37 -9.35
N GLY A 80 6.25 -0.89 -10.08
CA GLY A 80 4.91 -1.11 -9.56
C GLY A 80 4.86 -2.11 -8.42
N GLY A 81 5.57 -3.24 -8.54
CA GLY A 81 5.72 -4.21 -7.47
C GLY A 81 6.38 -3.61 -6.23
N LEU A 82 7.46 -2.85 -6.39
CA LEU A 82 8.17 -2.20 -5.29
C LEU A 82 7.28 -1.20 -4.55
N VAL A 83 6.51 -0.38 -5.28
CA VAL A 83 5.54 0.54 -4.67
C VAL A 83 4.46 -0.23 -3.89
N GLY A 84 3.91 -1.31 -4.48
CA GLY A 84 2.92 -2.15 -3.81
C GLY A 84 3.45 -2.83 -2.54
N LEU A 85 4.70 -3.30 -2.57
CA LEU A 85 5.38 -3.92 -1.44
C LEU A 85 5.63 -2.90 -0.31
N VAL A 86 6.26 -1.77 -0.65
CA VAL A 86 6.71 -0.77 0.34
C VAL A 86 5.52 0.00 0.89
N PHE A 87 4.74 0.66 0.02
CA PHE A 87 3.68 1.57 0.45
C PHE A 87 2.35 0.85 0.68
N GLY A 88 2.07 -0.22 -0.07
CA GLY A 88 0.86 -1.01 0.09
C GLY A 88 0.94 -2.09 1.18
N GLY A 89 2.14 -2.56 1.52
CA GLY A 89 2.33 -3.72 2.40
C GLY A 89 3.13 -3.46 3.67
N LEU A 90 4.36 -2.97 3.54
CA LEU A 90 5.27 -2.77 4.68
C LEU A 90 4.90 -1.53 5.49
N TYR A 91 4.65 -0.40 4.83
CA TYR A 91 4.35 0.88 5.47
C TYR A 91 3.16 0.80 6.45
N PRO A 92 2.01 0.17 6.11
CA PRO A 92 0.90 0.03 7.05
C PRO A 92 1.23 -0.83 8.28
N VAL A 93 2.08 -1.85 8.14
CA VAL A 93 2.54 -2.68 9.27
C VAL A 93 3.38 -1.84 10.23
N PHE A 94 4.34 -1.08 9.70
CA PHE A 94 5.19 -0.22 10.49
C PHE A 94 4.42 0.90 11.18
N LEU A 95 3.41 1.47 10.51
CA LEU A 95 2.56 2.52 11.07
C LEU A 95 1.63 1.99 12.18
N ALA A 96 1.19 0.74 12.08
CA ALA A 96 0.35 0.08 13.09
C ALA A 96 1.04 -0.10 14.44
N ILE A 97 2.37 -0.26 14.48
CA ILE A 97 3.16 -0.45 15.71
C ILE A 97 3.06 0.76 16.65
N PRO A 98 3.50 1.99 16.26
CA PRO A 98 3.50 3.15 17.15
C PRO A 98 2.09 3.60 17.51
N VAL A 99 1.11 3.49 16.59
CA VAL A 99 -0.27 3.92 16.87
C VAL A 99 -0.93 3.03 17.92
N ASN A 100 -0.79 1.70 17.78
CA ASN A 100 -1.37 0.78 18.77
C ASN A 100 -0.58 0.75 20.08
N GLY A 101 0.74 0.95 20.03
CA GLY A 101 1.57 1.12 21.22
C GLY A 101 1.22 2.38 22.01
N GLY A 102 1.04 3.51 21.32
CA GLY A 102 0.62 4.76 21.95
C GLY A 102 -0.77 4.64 22.59
N LEU A 103 -1.72 3.98 21.93
CA LEU A 103 -3.03 3.69 22.53
C LEU A 103 -2.91 2.78 23.75
N ALA A 104 -2.11 1.72 23.67
CA ALA A 104 -1.91 0.79 24.80
C ALA A 104 -1.30 1.51 26.02
N ALA A 105 -0.34 2.41 25.80
CA ALA A 105 0.25 3.23 26.86
C ALA A 105 -0.74 4.24 27.45
N ARG A 106 -1.53 4.91 26.60
CA ARG A 106 -2.50 5.92 27.04
C ARG A 106 -3.67 5.33 27.84
N TYR A 107 -4.13 4.15 27.47
CA TYR A 107 -5.28 3.49 28.10
C TYR A 107 -4.89 2.35 29.06
N ALA A 108 -3.59 2.23 29.41
CA ALA A 108 -3.04 1.16 30.25
C ALA A 108 -3.58 -0.23 29.89
N SER A 109 -3.81 -0.48 28.59
CA SER A 109 -4.53 -1.68 28.12
C SER A 109 -3.64 -2.93 28.10
N ALA A 110 -2.32 -2.74 28.15
CA ALA A 110 -1.32 -3.80 28.25
C ALA A 110 -0.17 -3.33 29.15
N LEU A 111 0.47 -4.26 29.86
CA LEU A 111 1.70 -3.99 30.60
C LEU A 111 2.83 -3.72 29.57
N LEU A 112 3.18 -2.46 29.36
CA LEU A 112 4.35 -2.09 28.56
C LEU A 112 5.62 -2.29 29.39
N PRO A 113 6.72 -2.80 28.79
CA PRO A 113 7.96 -3.02 29.51
C PRO A 113 8.59 -1.69 29.97
N GLU A 114 8.81 -1.54 31.28
CA GLU A 114 9.28 -0.28 31.88
C GLU A 114 10.71 0.07 31.50
N ARG A 115 11.67 -0.87 31.45
CA ARG A 115 13.07 -0.59 31.05
C ARG A 115 13.79 -1.82 30.47
N GLY A 116 14.56 -1.60 29.40
CA GLY A 116 15.67 -2.47 28.97
C GLY A 116 15.43 -3.37 27.75
N ASN A 117 14.19 -3.70 27.36
CA ASN A 117 13.96 -4.64 26.24
C ASN A 117 12.73 -4.36 25.37
N ILE A 118 12.41 -3.08 25.15
CA ILE A 118 11.25 -2.62 24.35
C ILE A 118 11.31 -3.17 22.91
N LEU A 119 12.48 -3.16 22.28
CA LEU A 119 12.64 -3.65 20.89
C LEU A 119 12.34 -5.15 20.77
N THR A 120 12.85 -5.97 21.69
CA THR A 120 12.59 -7.41 21.71
C THR A 120 11.12 -7.72 21.97
N TYR A 121 10.45 -6.95 22.82
CA TYR A 121 9.02 -7.04 23.04
C TYR A 121 8.22 -6.76 21.76
N TRP A 122 8.53 -5.66 21.06
CA TRP A 122 7.90 -5.32 19.79
C TRP A 122 8.19 -6.32 18.67
N MET A 123 9.41 -6.88 18.63
CA MET A 123 9.74 -7.95 17.68
C MET A 123 8.91 -9.21 17.95
N ARG A 124 8.78 -9.65 19.22
CA ARG A 124 7.96 -10.82 19.57
C ARG A 124 6.48 -10.61 19.24
N ILE A 125 5.95 -9.42 19.48
CA ILE A 125 4.55 -9.08 19.17
C ILE A 125 4.30 -8.96 17.67
N SER A 126 5.24 -8.36 16.94
CA SER A 126 5.09 -8.15 15.50
C SER A 126 5.31 -9.43 14.69
N GLN A 127 6.12 -10.38 15.15
CA GLN A 127 6.39 -11.65 14.45
C GLN A 127 5.13 -12.43 14.01
N PRO A 128 4.14 -12.74 14.88
CA PRO A 128 2.92 -13.44 14.45
C PRO A 128 2.03 -12.59 13.53
N ILE A 129 2.08 -11.26 13.68
CA ILE A 129 1.30 -10.33 12.84
C ILE A 129 1.92 -10.27 11.45
N PHE A 130 3.25 -10.16 11.36
CA PHE A 130 3.99 -10.14 10.11
C PHE A 130 3.78 -11.44 9.33
N ARG A 131 3.76 -12.59 10.02
CA ARG A 131 3.47 -13.89 9.40
C ARG A 131 2.05 -13.97 8.82
N LYS A 132 1.06 -13.35 9.46
CA LYS A 132 -0.33 -13.26 8.93
C LYS A 132 -0.45 -12.22 7.81
N MET A 133 0.30 -11.13 7.90
CA MET A 133 0.36 -10.06 6.91
C MET A 133 1.17 -10.43 5.66
N LEU A 134 2.02 -11.46 5.73
CA LEU A 134 2.82 -11.90 4.60
C LEU A 134 1.95 -12.23 3.38
N PHE A 135 0.82 -12.91 3.59
CA PHE A 135 -0.11 -13.26 2.51
C PHE A 135 -0.72 -12.03 1.81
N PRO A 136 -1.37 -11.07 2.51
CA PRO A 136 -1.88 -9.87 1.87
C PRO A 136 -0.76 -8.98 1.27
N ILE A 137 0.44 -8.96 1.84
CA ILE A 137 1.58 -8.21 1.27
C ILE A 137 2.00 -8.82 -0.07
N LEU A 138 2.13 -10.15 -0.16
CA LEU A 138 2.49 -10.83 -1.40
C LEU A 138 1.40 -10.63 -2.47
N LEU A 139 0.12 -10.75 -2.08
CA LEU A 139 -1.00 -10.47 -2.98
C LEU A 139 -0.99 -9.01 -3.47
N GLN A 140 -0.78 -8.04 -2.57
CA GLN A 140 -0.71 -6.62 -2.93
C GLN A 140 0.44 -6.34 -3.90
N THR A 141 1.61 -6.93 -3.64
CA THR A 141 2.81 -6.79 -4.47
C THR A 141 2.56 -7.37 -5.87
N GLY A 142 2.03 -8.60 -5.94
CA GLY A 142 1.71 -9.26 -7.19
C GLY A 142 0.60 -8.53 -7.98
N PHE A 143 -0.44 -8.06 -7.28
CA PHE A 143 -1.52 -7.29 -7.90
C PHE A 143 -1.01 -5.96 -8.47
N SER A 144 -0.17 -5.24 -7.72
CA SER A 144 0.45 -4.00 -8.17
C SER A 144 1.33 -4.23 -9.41
N ALA A 145 2.19 -5.25 -9.37
CA ALA A 145 3.05 -5.65 -10.49
C ALA A 145 2.23 -6.02 -11.74
N TYR A 146 1.15 -6.79 -11.57
CA TYR A 146 0.23 -7.17 -12.65
C TYR A 146 -0.48 -5.96 -13.26
N LEU A 147 -0.97 -5.04 -12.41
CA LEU A 147 -1.62 -3.82 -12.88
C LEU A 147 -0.66 -2.94 -13.67
N SER A 148 0.59 -2.84 -13.24
CA SER A 148 1.65 -2.12 -13.95
C SER A 148 1.97 -2.75 -15.33
N SER A 149 2.03 -4.08 -15.45
CA SER A 149 2.15 -4.76 -16.77
C SER A 149 0.95 -4.45 -17.67
N ARG A 150 -0.28 -4.50 -17.12
CA ARG A 150 -1.50 -4.17 -17.86
C ARG A 150 -1.50 -2.72 -18.34
N GLN A 151 -1.10 -1.77 -17.50
CA GLN A 151 -0.99 -0.36 -17.87
C GLN A 151 0.03 -0.14 -18.98
N TYR A 152 1.20 -0.78 -18.90
CA TYR A 152 2.21 -0.73 -19.96
C TYR A 152 1.67 -1.25 -21.30
N LYS A 153 1.05 -2.44 -21.31
CA LYS A 153 0.50 -3.05 -22.55
C LYS A 153 -0.61 -2.21 -23.17
N LEU A 154 -1.46 -1.60 -22.35
CA LEU A 154 -2.53 -0.72 -22.85
C LEU A 154 -1.97 0.58 -23.43
N LEU A 155 -0.93 1.15 -22.81
CA LEU A 155 -0.30 2.36 -23.33
C LEU A 155 0.38 2.11 -24.66
N ILE A 156 1.18 1.04 -24.79
CA ILE A 156 1.83 0.68 -26.05
C ILE A 156 0.80 0.42 -27.15
N LYS A 157 -0.30 -0.29 -26.85
CA LYS A 157 -1.40 -0.47 -27.82
C LYS A 157 -2.06 0.84 -28.23
N ALA A 158 -2.18 1.80 -27.31
CA ALA A 158 -2.74 3.11 -27.61
C ALA A 158 -1.79 3.96 -28.49
N LEU A 159 -0.47 3.85 -28.28
CA LEU A 159 0.55 4.51 -29.11
C LEU A 159 0.70 3.89 -30.51
N GLN A 160 0.46 2.58 -30.64
CA GLN A 160 0.50 1.88 -31.93
C GLN A 160 -0.76 2.10 -32.79
N LEU A 161 -1.86 2.57 -32.19
CA LEU A 161 -3.03 2.98 -32.94
C LEU A 161 -2.72 4.33 -33.61
N PRO A 162 -2.83 4.46 -34.93
CA PRO A 162 -2.75 5.76 -35.57
C PRO A 162 -3.85 6.66 -34.97
N GLU A 163 -3.50 7.89 -34.62
CA GLU A 163 -4.44 8.86 -34.05
C GLU A 163 -5.70 8.95 -34.94
N PRO A 164 -6.89 8.58 -34.46
CA PRO A 164 -8.10 8.84 -35.21
C PRO A 164 -8.42 10.33 -35.08
N GLY A 165 -7.85 11.14 -35.99
CA GLY A 165 -8.33 12.49 -36.26
C GLY A 165 -7.32 13.64 -36.23
N LEU A 166 -6.14 13.51 -36.85
CA LEU A 166 -5.41 14.69 -37.32
C LEU A 166 -5.79 14.97 -38.78
N ASN A 167 -7.00 15.51 -38.99
CA ASN A 167 -7.36 16.24 -40.20
C ASN A 167 -7.07 17.72 -39.94
N ILE A 168 -5.93 18.20 -40.40
CA ILE A 168 -5.58 19.61 -40.63
C ILE A 168 -4.41 19.51 -41.63
N GLU A 169 -4.50 19.81 -42.92
CA GLU A 169 -5.40 20.63 -43.74
C GLU A 169 -5.35 20.07 -45.19
#